data_AF-A0A955DJS6-F1
#
_entry.id   AF-A0A955DJS6-F1
#
_cell.length_a   1.000
_cell.length_b   1.000
_cell.length_c   1.000
_cell.angle_alpha   90.00
_cell.angle_beta   90.00
_cell.angle_gamma   90.00
#
_symmetry.space_group_name_H-M   'P 1'
#
loop_
_entity.id
_entity.type
_entity.pdbx_description
1 polymer ?
#
loop_
_entity_poly.entity_id
_entity_poly.type
_entity_poly.pdbx_seq_one_letter_code
_entity_poly.pdbx_strand_id
1 'polypeptide(L)'
;MDLSPLHERILAIVGDRTYRAIGNITDTNSETVRRYLQGQAPSVEFLVALCNRFDVNAHWLITGHGAMKYSETMAEALRSANPAELLSAVADALERLTDRMDRLEVFVQTLDVRVRSVAVSAHHDGGTKNGAASIRTDSAPGGQAPGQAGRPGINGALLPEGGHTAPNSTPATSASAAVGARQRARRIADAVAQRSSEASA
;
A
#
# COMPACT_ATOMS: atom_id res chain seq x y z
N MET A 1 7.40 33.77 -28.88
CA MET A 1 6.58 33.56 -27.67
C MET A 1 7.38 32.66 -26.79
N ASP A 2 7.84 33.16 -25.65
CA ASP A 2 8.69 32.41 -24.74
C ASP A 2 7.81 31.36 -24.05
N LEU A 3 8.09 30.07 -24.31
CA LEU A 3 7.39 29.00 -23.63
C LEU A 3 7.82 28.98 -22.17
N SER A 4 6.88 28.67 -21.28
CA SER A 4 7.22 28.45 -19.87
C SER A 4 8.29 27.34 -19.76
N PRO A 5 9.29 27.45 -18.87
CA PRO A 5 10.35 26.45 -18.73
C PRO A 5 9.82 25.04 -18.38
N LEU A 6 8.64 24.95 -17.75
CA LEU A 6 7.95 23.69 -17.53
C LEU A 6 7.51 23.04 -18.86
N HIS A 7 6.99 23.83 -19.79
CA HIS A 7 6.52 23.33 -21.07
C HIS A 7 7.66 22.80 -21.93
N GLU A 8 8.81 23.47 -21.94
CA GLU A 8 10.01 22.99 -22.61
C GLU A 8 10.43 21.61 -22.08
N ARG A 9 10.38 21.40 -20.77
CA ARG A 9 10.68 20.09 -20.15
C ARG A 9 9.64 19.03 -20.50
N ILE A 10 8.36 19.36 -20.53
CA ILE A 10 7.32 18.43 -20.98
C ILE A 10 7.56 18.04 -22.45
N LEU A 11 7.89 19.00 -23.32
CA LEU A 11 8.23 18.73 -24.72
C LEU A 11 9.48 17.85 -24.84
N ALA A 12 10.51 18.07 -24.02
CA ALA A 12 11.70 17.23 -23.98
C ALA A 12 11.40 15.78 -23.58
N ILE A 13 10.45 15.54 -22.68
CA ILE A 13 10.00 14.18 -22.30
C ILE A 13 9.21 13.52 -23.43
N VAL A 14 8.30 14.28 -24.02
CA VAL A 14 7.35 13.79 -25.03
C VAL A 14 8.07 13.45 -26.34
N GLY A 15 9.06 14.25 -26.72
CA GLY A 15 9.76 14.14 -28.00
C GLY A 15 8.79 14.30 -29.18
N ASP A 16 8.93 13.43 -30.19
CA ASP A 16 8.14 13.49 -31.43
C ASP A 16 6.81 12.70 -31.36
N ARG A 17 6.35 12.34 -30.16
CA ARG A 17 5.13 11.55 -30.01
C ARG A 17 3.90 12.38 -30.35
N THR A 18 2.95 11.75 -31.05
CA THR A 18 1.68 12.40 -31.38
C THR A 18 0.82 12.63 -30.14
N TYR A 19 0.00 13.69 -30.14
CA TYR A 19 -0.92 14.01 -29.04
C TYR A 19 -1.84 12.85 -28.66
N ARG A 20 -2.25 12.05 -29.66
CA ARG A 20 -3.06 10.85 -29.46
C ARG A 20 -2.31 9.75 -28.70
N ALA A 21 -1.04 9.53 -29.05
CA ALA A 21 -0.21 8.53 -28.37
C ALA A 21 -0.01 8.90 -26.90
N ILE A 22 0.28 10.17 -26.61
CA ILE A 22 0.43 10.65 -25.24
C ILE A 22 -0.87 10.50 -24.47
N GLY A 23 -2.00 10.93 -25.07
CA GLY A 23 -3.31 10.80 -24.44
C GLY A 23 -3.67 9.35 -24.08
N ASN A 24 -3.36 8.39 -24.95
CA ASN A 24 -3.55 6.97 -24.66
C ASN A 24 -2.64 6.47 -23.52
N ILE A 25 -1.41 6.98 -23.41
CA ILE A 25 -0.45 6.57 -22.38
C ILE A 25 -0.82 7.14 -21.01
N THR A 26 -1.24 8.41 -20.98
CA THR A 26 -1.60 9.14 -19.74
C THR A 26 -3.08 9.02 -19.38
N ASP A 27 -3.87 8.31 -20.16
CA ASP A 27 -5.34 8.21 -20.01
C ASP A 27 -6.02 9.59 -20.00
N THR A 28 -5.58 10.47 -20.91
CA THR A 28 -6.03 11.86 -21.03
C THR A 28 -6.54 12.12 -22.44
N ASN A 29 -7.57 12.94 -22.59
CA ASN A 29 -8.06 13.32 -23.92
C ASN A 29 -6.96 14.00 -24.75
N SER A 30 -6.79 13.59 -26.02
CA SER A 30 -5.76 14.13 -26.91
C SER A 30 -5.87 15.63 -27.16
N GLU A 31 -7.08 16.22 -27.11
CA GLU A 31 -7.25 17.67 -27.21
C GLU A 31 -6.78 18.38 -25.94
N THR A 32 -6.99 17.78 -24.77
CA THR A 32 -6.46 18.29 -23.50
C THR A 32 -4.93 18.25 -23.51
N VAL A 33 -4.33 17.15 -23.98
CA VAL A 33 -2.87 17.05 -24.15
C VAL A 33 -2.35 18.12 -25.10
N ARG A 34 -3.02 18.34 -26.25
CA ARG A 34 -2.66 19.39 -27.20
C ARG A 34 -2.64 20.76 -26.51
N ARG A 35 -3.67 21.08 -25.74
CA ARG A 35 -3.75 22.34 -24.98
C ARG A 35 -2.61 22.49 -23.99
N TYR A 36 -2.30 21.45 -23.21
CA TYR A 36 -1.19 21.45 -22.27
C TYR A 36 0.16 21.64 -22.96
N LEU A 37 0.37 21.05 -24.14
CA LEU A 37 1.64 21.24 -24.86
C LEU A 37 1.76 22.60 -25.56
N GLN A 38 0.64 23.31 -25.73
CA GLN A 38 0.59 24.62 -26.37
C GLN A 38 0.65 25.81 -25.40
N GLY A 39 0.85 25.58 -24.10
CA GLY A 39 1.01 26.66 -23.12
C GLY A 39 -0.04 26.69 -22.00
N GLN A 40 -1.07 25.83 -22.05
CA GLN A 40 -2.04 25.75 -20.95
C GLN A 40 -1.43 25.05 -19.73
N ALA A 41 -1.76 25.54 -18.53
CA ALA A 41 -1.29 24.94 -17.29
C ALA A 41 -1.79 23.47 -17.16
N PRO A 42 -0.88 22.49 -17.09
CA PRO A 42 -1.26 21.09 -16.94
C PRO A 42 -1.78 20.79 -15.54
N SER A 43 -2.69 19.82 -15.43
CA SER A 43 -3.15 19.32 -14.13
C SER A 43 -2.07 18.47 -13.45
N VAL A 44 -2.12 18.41 -12.12
CA VAL A 44 -1.20 17.57 -11.33
C VAL A 44 -1.36 16.09 -11.68
N GLU A 45 -2.59 15.63 -11.90
CA GLU A 45 -2.88 14.24 -12.30
C GLU A 45 -2.20 13.88 -13.63
N PHE A 46 -2.24 14.79 -14.61
CA PHE A 46 -1.54 14.60 -15.88
C PHE A 46 -0.03 14.52 -15.69
N LEU A 47 0.56 15.40 -14.88
CA LEU A 47 2.00 15.38 -14.60
C LEU A 47 2.43 14.09 -13.90
N VAL A 48 1.65 13.61 -12.93
CA VAL A 48 1.92 12.33 -12.23
C VAL A 48 1.82 11.16 -13.22
N ALA A 49 0.78 11.12 -14.05
CA ALA A 49 0.62 10.09 -15.07
C ALA A 49 1.79 10.10 -16.07
N LEU A 50 2.21 11.28 -16.53
CA LEU A 50 3.34 11.46 -17.42
C LEU A 50 4.65 10.96 -16.77
N CYS A 51 4.94 11.39 -15.54
CA CYS A 51 6.14 10.98 -14.80
C CYS A 51 6.20 9.45 -14.63
N ASN A 52 5.09 8.84 -14.24
CA ASN A 52 5.02 7.38 -14.03
C ASN A 52 5.17 6.59 -15.33
N ARG A 53 4.70 7.11 -16.45
CA ARG A 53 4.71 6.41 -17.74
C ARG A 53 6.03 6.54 -18.48
N PHE A 54 6.72 7.65 -18.30
CA PHE A 54 7.98 7.95 -18.99
C PHE A 54 9.21 7.74 -18.09
N ASP A 55 9.03 7.22 -16.86
CA ASP A 55 10.08 7.04 -15.86
C ASP A 55 10.84 8.34 -15.53
N VAL A 56 10.10 9.46 -15.47
CA VAL A 56 10.66 10.80 -15.29
C VAL A 56 10.52 11.26 -13.85
N ASN A 57 11.60 11.83 -13.32
CA ASN A 57 11.62 12.43 -11.99
C ASN A 57 10.75 13.70 -11.95
N ALA A 58 9.73 13.70 -11.10
CA ALA A 58 8.83 14.84 -10.91
C ALA A 58 9.55 16.11 -10.41
N HIS A 59 10.60 15.95 -9.60
CA HIS A 59 11.39 17.08 -9.11
C HIS A 59 12.07 17.80 -10.29
N TRP A 60 12.74 17.05 -11.16
CA TRP A 60 13.36 17.60 -12.36
C TRP A 60 12.33 18.27 -13.29
N LEU A 61 11.16 17.68 -13.46
CA LEU A 61 10.12 18.27 -14.30
C LEU A 61 9.65 19.64 -13.79
N ILE A 62 9.51 19.80 -12.48
CA ILE A 62 9.02 21.05 -11.88
C ILE A 62 10.13 22.09 -11.76
N THR A 63 11.29 21.70 -11.23
CA THR A 63 12.38 22.63 -10.89
C THR A 63 13.41 22.77 -12.00
N GLY A 64 13.53 21.79 -12.88
CA GLY A 64 14.63 21.69 -13.86
C GLY A 64 15.95 21.20 -13.27
N HIS A 65 15.97 20.76 -12.00
CA HIS A 65 17.19 20.37 -11.31
C HIS A 65 17.26 18.85 -11.08
N GLY A 66 18.47 18.29 -11.14
CA GLY A 66 18.73 16.87 -10.90
C GLY A 66 18.62 15.99 -12.15
N ALA A 67 18.58 14.67 -11.94
CA ALA A 67 18.48 13.71 -13.04
C ALA A 67 17.06 13.65 -13.61
N MET A 68 16.96 13.57 -14.94
CA MET A 68 15.69 13.52 -15.67
C MET A 68 14.93 12.23 -15.40
N LYS A 69 15.62 11.08 -15.37
CA LYS A 69 15.01 9.75 -15.17
C LYS A 69 15.19 9.23 -13.75
N TYR A 70 14.24 8.45 -13.25
CA TYR A 70 14.38 7.79 -11.94
C TYR A 70 15.53 6.78 -11.89
N SER A 71 15.78 6.06 -12.98
CA SER A 71 16.94 5.16 -13.06
C SER A 71 18.28 5.88 -12.86
N GLU A 72 18.36 7.15 -13.25
CA GLU A 72 19.56 7.97 -13.13
C GLU A 72 19.67 8.66 -11.77
N THR A 73 18.56 8.88 -11.05
CA THR A 73 18.61 9.55 -9.74
C THR A 73 19.40 8.74 -8.72
N MET A 74 19.27 7.42 -8.72
CA MET A 74 20.03 6.55 -7.81
C MET A 74 21.53 6.61 -8.11
N ALA A 75 21.89 6.56 -9.39
CA ALA A 75 23.29 6.65 -9.81
C ALA A 75 23.90 8.02 -9.45
N GLU A 76 23.15 9.10 -9.64
CA GLU A 76 23.58 10.44 -9.27
C GLU A 76 23.71 10.61 -7.75
N ALA A 77 22.71 10.15 -6.99
CA ALA A 77 22.75 10.16 -5.54
C ALA A 77 23.96 9.39 -5.01
N LEU A 78 24.27 8.21 -5.59
CA LEU A 78 25.46 7.42 -5.24
C LEU A 78 26.77 8.15 -5.57
N ARG A 79 26.83 8.88 -6.69
CA ARG A 79 28.01 9.69 -7.07
C ARG A 79 28.24 10.87 -6.14
N SER A 80 27.16 11.50 -5.67
CA SER A 80 27.24 12.68 -4.80
C SER A 80 27.32 12.35 -3.31
N ALA A 81 26.96 11.14 -2.89
CA ALA A 81 26.86 10.78 -1.48
C ALA A 81 28.23 10.65 -0.81
N ASN A 82 28.31 11.16 0.43
CA ASN A 82 29.46 10.94 1.30
C ASN A 82 29.48 9.47 1.77
N PRO A 83 30.65 8.79 1.81
CA PRO A 83 30.75 7.42 2.34
C PRO A 83 30.11 7.25 3.74
N ALA A 84 30.18 8.27 4.60
CA ALA A 84 29.54 8.19 5.92
C ALA A 84 28.01 8.10 5.85
N GLU A 85 27.38 8.84 4.93
CA GLU A 85 25.92 8.81 4.72
C GLU A 85 25.48 7.47 4.13
N LEU A 86 26.26 6.94 3.19
CA LEU A 86 26.01 5.62 2.62
C LEU A 86 26.08 4.52 3.68
N LEU A 87 27.10 4.55 4.54
CA LEU A 87 27.24 3.59 5.63
C LEU A 87 26.11 3.70 6.65
N SER A 88 25.68 4.92 7.00
CA SER A 88 24.52 5.14 7.87
C SER A 88 23.24 4.58 7.25
N ALA A 89 22.99 4.87 5.97
CA ALA A 89 21.81 4.37 5.28
C ALA A 89 21.80 2.84 5.15
N VAL A 90 22.97 2.21 4.98
CA VAL A 90 23.11 0.74 4.98
C VAL A 90 22.85 0.18 6.37
N ALA A 91 23.36 0.79 7.43
CA ALA A 91 23.08 0.38 8.81
C ALA A 91 21.57 0.43 9.11
N ASP A 92 20.90 1.53 8.75
CA ASP A 92 19.45 1.68 8.90
C ASP A 92 18.68 0.62 8.11
N ALA A 93 19.14 0.28 6.90
CA ALA A 93 18.51 -0.75 6.07
C ALA A 93 18.66 -2.15 6.69
N LEU A 94 19.82 -2.46 7.29
CA LEU A 94 20.06 -3.72 8.00
C LEU A 94 19.23 -3.83 9.27
N GLU A 95 19.07 -2.73 10.02
CA GLU A 95 18.21 -2.68 11.20
C GLU A 95 16.75 -2.98 10.82
N ARG A 96 16.23 -2.30 9.78
CA ARG A 96 14.86 -2.55 9.27
C ARG A 96 14.66 -3.99 8.78
N LEU A 97 15.70 -4.59 8.18
CA LEU A 97 15.63 -5.98 7.74
C LEU A 97 15.61 -6.95 8.92
N THR A 98 16.39 -6.65 9.96
CA THR A 98 16.42 -7.42 11.21
C THR A 98 15.07 -7.36 11.91
N ASP A 99 14.50 -6.17 12.09
CA ASP A 99 13.15 -5.99 12.63
C ASP A 99 12.09 -6.80 11.88
N ARG A 100 12.21 -6.87 10.55
CA ARG A 100 11.30 -7.64 9.71
C ARG A 100 11.49 -9.14 9.90
N MET A 101 12.73 -9.60 10.05
CA MET A 101 13.05 -10.99 10.33
C MET A 101 12.47 -11.43 11.68
N ASP A 102 12.64 -10.62 12.72
CA ASP A 102 12.11 -10.90 14.07
C ASP A 102 10.58 -11.02 14.05
N ARG A 103 9.90 -10.14 13.30
CA ARG A 103 8.45 -10.23 13.10
C ARG A 103 8.04 -11.51 12.36
N LEU A 104 8.82 -11.93 11.37
CA LEU A 104 8.55 -13.18 10.64
C LEU A 104 8.79 -14.40 11.54
N GLU A 105 9.80 -14.37 12.41
CA GLU A 105 10.06 -15.43 13.37
C GLU A 105 8.87 -15.62 14.32
N VAL A 106 8.39 -14.53 14.92
CA VAL A 106 7.19 -14.57 15.80
C VAL A 106 5.96 -15.09 15.05
N PHE A 107 5.78 -14.69 13.80
CA PHE A 107 4.69 -15.19 12.98
C PHE A 107 4.79 -16.70 12.73
N VAL A 108 5.99 -17.20 12.39
CA VAL A 108 6.25 -18.63 12.18
C VAL A 108 6.05 -19.42 13.47
N GLN A 109 6.54 -18.93 14.61
CA GLN A 109 6.31 -19.54 15.92
C GLN A 109 4.80 -19.64 16.24
N THR A 110 4.04 -18.58 15.93
CA THR A 110 2.58 -18.57 16.10
C THR A 110 1.90 -19.60 15.20
N LEU A 111 2.34 -19.75 13.95
CA LEU A 111 1.82 -20.76 13.04
C LEU A 111 2.13 -22.18 13.52
N ASP A 112 3.35 -22.45 13.99
CA ASP A 112 3.74 -23.77 14.50
C ASP A 112 2.87 -24.20 15.70
N VAL A 113 2.65 -23.29 16.65
CA VAL A 113 1.77 -23.54 17.81
C VAL A 113 0.34 -23.86 17.37
N ARG A 114 -0.20 -23.11 16.39
CA ARG A 114 -1.55 -23.39 15.86
C ARG A 114 -1.61 -24.75 15.17
N VAL A 115 -0.65 -25.08 14.32
CA VAL A 115 -0.60 -26.38 13.64
C VAL A 115 -0.53 -27.53 14.65
N ARG A 116 0.32 -27.41 15.67
CA ARG A 116 0.41 -28.41 16.76
C ARG A 116 -0.90 -28.53 17.54
N SER A 117 -1.57 -27.42 17.85
CA SER A 117 -2.86 -27.45 18.56
C SER A 117 -3.95 -28.19 17.78
N VAL A 118 -4.02 -27.99 16.45
CA VAL A 118 -4.98 -28.68 15.58
C VAL A 118 -4.71 -30.18 15.55
N ALA A 119 -3.44 -30.60 15.49
CA ALA A 119 -3.06 -32.01 15.55
C ALA A 119 -3.46 -32.67 16.88
N VAL A 120 -3.32 -31.97 18.01
CA VAL A 120 -3.72 -32.47 19.33
C VAL A 120 -5.25 -32.60 19.44
N SER A 121 -6.01 -31.60 18.99
CA SER A 121 -7.48 -31.63 19.02
C SER A 121 -8.06 -32.77 18.17
N ALA A 122 -7.45 -33.08 17.01
CA ALA A 122 -7.88 -34.19 16.17
C ALA A 122 -7.70 -35.57 16.82
N HIS A 123 -6.68 -35.74 17.68
CA HIS A 123 -6.45 -36.99 18.40
C HIS A 123 -7.38 -37.18 19.61
N HIS A 124 -7.84 -36.10 20.25
CA HIS A 124 -8.71 -36.19 21.42
C HIS A 124 -10.15 -36.63 21.07
N ASP A 125 -10.64 -36.29 19.87
CA ASP A 125 -12.00 -36.61 19.42
C ASP A 125 -12.19 -38.08 18.98
N GLY A 126 -11.09 -38.85 18.86
CA GLY A 126 -11.10 -40.27 18.46
C GLY A 126 -11.21 -41.29 19.60
N GLY A 127 -11.13 -40.87 20.87
CA GLY A 127 -10.97 -41.77 22.02
C GLY A 127 -12.23 -42.15 22.81
N THR A 128 -13.36 -41.48 22.61
CA THR A 128 -14.54 -41.54 23.50
C THR A 128 -15.69 -42.38 22.93
N LYS A 129 -15.42 -43.64 22.54
CA LYS A 129 -16.50 -44.59 22.17
C LYS A 129 -16.71 -45.78 23.11
N ASN A 130 -15.88 -45.99 24.14
CA ASN A 130 -16.11 -47.07 25.11
C ASN A 130 -16.13 -46.54 26.54
N GLY A 131 -17.32 -46.29 27.09
CA GLY A 131 -17.45 -45.89 28.49
C GLY A 131 -18.84 -45.39 28.90
N ALA A 132 -19.90 -46.06 28.48
CA ALA A 132 -21.20 -45.92 29.13
C ALA A 132 -21.18 -46.70 30.45
N ALA A 133 -21.30 -46.04 31.60
CA ALA A 133 -22.23 -46.41 32.68
C ALA A 133 -22.03 -45.57 33.95
N SER A 134 -23.17 -45.08 34.49
CA SER A 134 -23.43 -44.83 35.92
C SER A 134 -22.80 -43.55 36.50
N ILE A 135 -23.49 -42.61 37.17
CA ILE A 135 -24.67 -42.66 38.05
C ILE A 135 -25.39 -41.30 38.02
N ARG A 136 -26.73 -41.33 38.05
CA ARG A 136 -27.63 -40.20 38.36
C ARG A 136 -27.87 -40.13 39.86
N THR A 137 -27.87 -38.93 40.44
CA THR A 137 -28.78 -38.42 41.50
C THR A 137 -28.38 -36.95 41.73
N ASP A 138 -29.11 -35.96 41.21
CA ASP A 138 -30.33 -35.37 41.80
C ASP A 138 -30.07 -34.66 43.14
N SER A 139 -30.08 -33.31 43.13
CA SER A 139 -30.47 -32.40 44.23
C SER A 139 -30.23 -30.93 43.83
N ALA A 140 -31.33 -30.21 43.56
CA ALA A 140 -31.52 -28.80 43.88
C ALA A 140 -31.70 -28.64 45.43
N PRO A 141 -31.76 -27.45 46.08
CA PRO A 141 -32.08 -26.12 45.51
C PRO A 141 -31.35 -24.88 46.10
N GLY A 142 -31.51 -23.74 45.42
CA GLY A 142 -31.86 -22.45 46.05
C GLY A 142 -30.75 -21.51 46.54
N GLY A 143 -30.88 -20.22 46.21
CA GLY A 143 -30.52 -19.13 47.12
C GLY A 143 -29.63 -17.99 46.62
N GLN A 144 -30.27 -16.85 46.33
CA GLN A 144 -29.87 -15.47 46.68
C GLN A 144 -28.68 -14.75 45.98
N ALA A 145 -29.05 -13.73 45.21
CA ALA A 145 -28.40 -12.40 45.16
C ALA A 145 -28.61 -11.65 46.51
N PRO A 146 -27.85 -10.59 46.92
CA PRO A 146 -27.52 -9.38 46.14
C PRO A 146 -26.17 -8.67 46.47
N GLY A 147 -25.88 -7.55 45.77
CA GLY A 147 -24.88 -6.53 46.19
C GLY A 147 -24.11 -5.94 44.99
N GLN A 148 -24.55 -4.85 44.34
CA GLN A 148 -24.36 -3.43 44.67
C GLN A 148 -22.93 -3.00 45.08
N ALA A 149 -22.35 -2.10 44.28
CA ALA A 149 -21.32 -1.06 44.53
C ALA A 149 -20.19 -1.15 43.48
N GLY A 150 -19.78 -0.11 42.76
CA GLY A 150 -20.11 1.30 42.79
C GLY A 150 -19.59 1.98 41.52
N ARG A 151 -20.28 3.05 41.13
CA ARG A 151 -19.88 3.98 40.06
C ARG A 151 -19.12 5.13 40.73
N PRO A 152 -17.96 5.57 40.23
CA PRO A 152 -17.53 6.94 40.43
C PRO A 152 -18.12 7.80 39.31
N GLY A 153 -18.94 8.76 39.72
CA GLY A 153 -19.41 9.84 38.87
C GLY A 153 -18.34 10.90 38.66
N ILE A 154 -18.37 11.53 37.49
CA ILE A 154 -17.69 12.80 37.23
C ILE A 154 -18.75 13.71 36.59
N ASN A 155 -19.36 14.55 37.43
CA ASN A 155 -20.01 15.81 37.04
C ASN A 155 -18.90 16.78 36.61
N GLY A 156 -19.03 17.72 35.69
CA GLY A 156 -20.15 18.31 34.98
C GLY A 156 -19.68 19.63 34.34
N ALA A 157 -20.62 20.37 33.73
CA ALA A 157 -20.55 21.74 33.21
C ALA A 157 -19.87 21.96 31.83
N LEU A 158 -20.32 22.81 30.90
CA LEU A 158 -21.53 23.64 30.70
C LEU A 158 -21.31 24.40 29.35
N LEU A 159 -22.17 24.20 28.33
CA LEU A 159 -22.60 25.12 27.22
C LEU A 159 -21.56 25.90 26.34
N PRO A 160 -21.93 26.54 25.19
CA PRO A 160 -23.00 26.30 24.21
C PRO A 160 -22.54 26.42 22.71
N GLU A 161 -23.50 26.20 21.79
CA GLU A 161 -23.64 26.77 20.43
C GLU A 161 -22.61 26.43 19.31
N GLY A 162 -23.15 26.11 18.13
CA GLY A 162 -22.40 26.17 16.87
C GLY A 162 -22.82 25.11 15.86
N GLY A 163 -23.83 25.41 15.04
CA GLY A 163 -24.22 24.57 13.92
C GLY A 163 -23.15 24.54 12.83
N HIS A 164 -22.79 23.34 12.37
CA HIS A 164 -22.31 23.11 11.02
C HIS A 164 -22.71 21.70 10.56
N THR A 165 -23.59 21.66 9.56
CA THR A 165 -23.90 20.48 8.76
C THR A 165 -22.64 19.99 8.05
N ALA A 166 -22.06 18.89 8.51
CA ALA A 166 -21.01 18.16 7.81
C ALA A 166 -21.63 17.07 6.91
N PRO A 167 -21.10 16.87 5.69
CA PRO A 167 -21.63 15.89 4.74
C PRO A 167 -21.27 14.45 5.13
N ASN A 168 -22.31 13.63 5.17
CA ASN A 168 -22.27 12.18 5.33
C ASN A 168 -21.39 11.55 4.22
N SER A 169 -20.16 11.17 4.56
CA SER A 169 -19.23 10.47 3.67
C SER A 169 -19.22 8.99 4.02
N THR A 170 -20.01 8.23 3.28
CA THR A 170 -20.09 6.77 3.31
C THR A 170 -18.75 6.15 2.90
N PRO A 171 -18.12 5.25 3.70
CA PRO A 171 -16.96 4.49 3.26
C PRO A 171 -17.42 3.28 2.43
N ALA A 172 -17.62 3.48 1.14
CA ALA A 172 -17.78 2.39 0.18
C ALA A 172 -16.51 2.25 -0.67
N THR A 173 -16.01 1.01 -0.76
CA THR A 173 -15.14 0.50 -1.84
C THR A 173 -13.62 0.54 -1.63
N SER A 174 -13.11 -0.19 -0.63
CA SER A 174 -11.67 -0.53 -0.52
C SER A 174 -11.32 -1.96 -0.99
N ALA A 175 -12.28 -2.75 -1.47
CA ALA A 175 -12.02 -4.13 -1.90
C ALA A 175 -11.60 -4.29 -3.39
N SER A 176 -11.87 -3.30 -4.25
CA SER A 176 -11.63 -3.40 -5.70
C SER A 176 -10.16 -3.09 -6.10
N ALA A 177 -9.47 -2.23 -5.35
CA ALA A 177 -8.09 -1.85 -5.64
C ALA A 177 -7.07 -3.00 -5.43
N ALA A 178 -7.33 -3.90 -4.48
CA ALA A 178 -6.46 -5.03 -4.17
C ALA A 178 -6.48 -6.14 -5.25
N VAL A 179 -7.60 -6.28 -5.98
CA VAL A 179 -7.73 -7.27 -7.07
C VAL A 179 -6.97 -6.81 -8.33
N GLY A 180 -6.96 -5.51 -8.62
CA GLY A 180 -6.23 -4.94 -9.76
C GLY A 180 -4.70 -4.98 -9.63
N ALA A 181 -4.16 -4.94 -8.40
CA ALA A 181 -2.72 -5.07 -8.17
C ALA A 181 -2.22 -6.51 -8.44
N ARG A 182 -3.00 -7.52 -8.05
CA ARG A 182 -2.66 -8.94 -8.27
C ARG A 182 -2.71 -9.35 -9.74
N GLN A 183 -3.65 -8.81 -10.53
CA GLN A 183 -3.71 -9.09 -11.97
C GLN A 183 -2.55 -8.45 -12.76
N ARG A 184 -2.05 -7.29 -12.32
CA ARG A 184 -0.90 -6.64 -12.96
C ARG A 184 0.41 -7.39 -12.72
N ALA A 185 0.65 -7.89 -11.51
CA ALA A 185 1.82 -8.71 -11.21
C ALA A 185 1.85 -10.01 -12.03
N ARG A 186 0.68 -10.64 -12.26
CA ARG A 186 0.59 -11.89 -13.02
C ARG A 186 0.92 -11.70 -14.50
N ARG A 187 0.44 -10.62 -15.13
CA ARG A 187 0.77 -10.32 -16.55
C ARG A 187 2.24 -10.03 -16.79
N ILE A 188 2.94 -9.43 -15.83
CA ILE A 188 4.37 -9.17 -15.95
C ILE A 188 5.16 -10.48 -15.86
N ALA A 189 4.78 -11.39 -14.97
CA ALA A 189 5.42 -12.71 -14.86
C ALA A 189 5.24 -13.54 -16.15
N ASP A 190 4.04 -13.54 -16.73
CA ASP A 190 3.76 -14.29 -17.96
C ASP A 190 4.53 -13.72 -19.17
N ALA A 191 4.69 -12.39 -19.27
CA ALA A 191 5.46 -11.75 -20.34
C ALA A 191 6.97 -12.04 -20.26
N VAL A 192 7.52 -12.17 -19.04
CA VAL A 192 8.93 -12.54 -18.83
C VAL A 192 9.18 -14.01 -19.17
N ALA A 193 8.23 -14.90 -18.87
CA ALA A 193 8.31 -16.30 -19.25
C ALA A 193 8.30 -16.50 -20.77
N GLN A 194 7.45 -15.76 -21.50
CA GLN A 194 7.40 -15.83 -22.97
C GLN A 194 8.69 -15.35 -23.64
N ARG A 195 9.29 -14.24 -23.16
CA ARG A 195 10.58 -13.77 -23.69
C ARG A 195 11.72 -14.74 -23.43
N SER A 196 11.65 -15.53 -22.35
CA SER A 196 12.68 -16.52 -22.03
C SER A 196 12.58 -17.77 -22.92
N SER A 197 11.39 -18.14 -23.41
CA SER A 197 11.23 -19.26 -24.34
C SER A 197 11.60 -18.89 -25.78
N GLU A 198 11.39 -17.64 -26.20
CA GLU A 198 11.80 -17.17 -27.54
C GLU A 198 13.32 -17.00 -27.68
N ALA A 199 14.05 -16.81 -26.57
CA ALA A 199 15.50 -16.67 -26.58
C ALA A 199 16.27 -18.00 -26.56
N SER A 200 15.59 -19.14 -26.36
CA SER A 200 16.20 -20.49 -26.32
C SER A 200 15.86 -21.36 -27.53
N ALA A 201 15.21 -20.79 -28.55
CA ALA A 201 14.94 -21.42 -29.85
C ALA A 201 15.80 -20.75 -30.93
#